data_AF-A0A356TMY9-F1
#
_entry.id   AF-A0A356TMY9-F1
#
_cell.length_a   1.000
_cell.length_b   1.000
_cell.length_c   1.000
_cell.angle_alpha   90.00
_cell.angle_beta   90.00
_cell.angle_gamma   90.00
#
_symmetry.space_group_name_H-M   'P 1'
#
loop_
_entity.id
_entity.type
_entity.pdbx_description
1 polymer ?
#
loop_
_entity_poly.entity_id
_entity_poly.type
_entity_poly.pdbx_seq_one_letter_code
_entity_poly.pdbx_strand_id
1 'polypeptide(L)'
;MELDRAALLPELGVDVARYADDARARRFELTGDDLRSLEEGVSDPATWSRAELRAVLEQPELRALADAHDVSRRLLAWLRERVEARALTLLTELLAAEDEAASRVSAALDAQAVAGAIVEGLRFERGADELGALLRVAPVPMAREILHGLFAEGATRSDARYFLTQLAYSFEPQRWLEVWAPERVDSAEAIALTRVLIGLGLDVLLADMLALLPPTSASAALEALDPERLPAHEQTIERLARQSVDGVSTLVGKMTHSTAPEVRSYLGDLLRRHDTLPWDPREFSRACRHLGGDDEGREVLVDLSRSTRLDPQLRLSALNALRGDTERLGRAAAWRLRELVEPPELRAALKRIRKT
;
A
#
# COMPACT_ATOMS: atom_id res chain seq x y z
N MET A 1 53.08 3.15 14.30
CA MET A 1 52.80 1.72 14.03
C MET A 1 51.35 1.48 13.63
N GLU A 2 50.35 1.89 14.41
CA GLU A 2 48.93 1.79 14.00
C GLU A 2 48.54 2.85 12.96
N LEU A 3 49.00 4.10 13.12
CA LEU A 3 48.85 5.17 12.12
C LEU A 3 49.52 4.85 10.77
N ASP A 4 50.66 4.14 10.78
CA ASP A 4 51.34 3.72 9.54
C ASP A 4 50.57 2.58 8.83
N ARG A 5 49.84 1.74 9.59
CA ARG A 5 48.92 0.74 9.02
C ARG A 5 47.65 1.40 8.48
N ALA A 6 47.08 2.34 9.21
CA ALA A 6 45.92 3.13 8.76
C ALA A 6 46.23 3.90 7.46
N ALA A 7 47.43 4.47 7.34
CA ALA A 7 47.88 5.17 6.12
C ALA A 7 48.00 4.26 4.88
N LEU A 8 48.06 2.94 5.05
CA LEU A 8 48.09 1.95 3.96
C LEU A 8 46.69 1.47 3.55
N LEU A 9 45.64 1.90 4.25
CA LEU A 9 44.24 1.52 4.02
C LEU A 9 43.31 2.69 3.61
N PRO A 10 43.72 3.69 2.78
CA PRO A 10 42.84 4.78 2.39
C PRO A 10 41.86 4.31 1.30
N GLU A 11 40.79 3.64 1.72
CA GLU A 11 39.80 3.06 0.82
C GLU A 11 38.90 4.11 0.14
N LEU A 12 38.81 5.34 0.67
CA LEU A 12 38.13 6.48 0.00
C LEU A 12 39.03 7.32 -0.90
N GLY A 13 40.33 7.01 -0.97
CA GLY A 13 41.27 7.75 -1.81
C GLY A 13 41.42 9.22 -1.42
N VAL A 14 41.17 9.58 -0.16
CA VAL A 14 41.38 10.95 0.33
C VAL A 14 42.86 11.31 0.18
N ASP A 15 43.15 12.46 -0.44
CA ASP A 15 44.52 12.96 -0.58
C ASP A 15 45.14 13.21 0.81
N VAL A 16 45.99 12.29 1.24
CA VAL A 16 46.60 12.27 2.57
C VAL A 16 47.46 13.51 2.81
N ALA A 17 48.12 14.04 1.77
CA ALA A 17 48.94 15.23 1.91
C ALA A 17 48.07 16.46 2.16
N ARG A 18 46.99 16.61 1.38
CA ARG A 18 46.02 17.68 1.54
C ARG A 18 45.27 17.58 2.87
N TYR A 19 44.88 16.38 3.29
CA TYR A 19 44.30 16.12 4.60
C TYR A 19 45.23 16.55 5.74
N ALA A 20 46.51 16.18 5.69
CA ALA A 20 47.48 16.52 6.72
C ALA A 20 47.69 18.04 6.84
N ASP A 21 47.68 18.76 5.72
CA ASP A 21 47.80 20.21 5.70
C ASP A 21 46.54 20.91 6.24
N ASP A 22 45.35 20.41 5.88
CA ASP A 22 44.07 20.94 6.37
C ASP A 22 43.84 20.66 7.86
N ALA A 23 44.26 19.49 8.35
CA ALA A 23 44.25 19.14 9.76
C ALA A 23 45.22 20.01 10.58
N ARG A 24 46.44 20.26 10.08
CA ARG A 24 47.39 21.20 10.72
C ARG A 24 46.84 22.62 10.78
N ALA A 25 46.08 23.02 9.78
CA ALA A 25 45.41 24.31 9.74
C ALA A 25 44.13 24.37 10.61
N ARG A 26 43.80 23.29 11.34
CA ARG A 26 42.56 23.14 12.14
C ARG A 26 41.29 23.47 11.37
N ARG A 27 41.24 23.11 10.07
CA ARG A 27 40.06 23.33 9.24
C ARG A 27 38.91 22.38 9.60
N PHE A 28 39.23 21.26 10.23
CA PHE A 28 38.28 20.34 10.84
C PHE A 28 38.92 19.73 12.08
N GLU A 29 38.11 19.40 13.08
CA GLU A 29 38.53 18.67 14.28
C GLU A 29 37.64 17.42 14.39
N LEU A 30 38.25 16.25 14.23
CA LEU A 30 37.59 14.98 14.56
C LEU A 30 37.40 14.92 16.07
N THR A 31 36.23 14.48 16.52
CA THR A 31 35.98 14.36 17.95
C THR A 31 36.82 13.22 18.54
N GLY A 32 37.04 13.25 19.86
CA GLY A 32 37.75 12.17 20.55
C GLY A 32 37.03 10.82 20.52
N ASP A 33 35.74 10.78 20.15
CA ASP A 33 34.98 9.55 19.92
C ASP A 33 35.19 9.02 18.49
N ASP A 34 35.32 9.92 17.50
CA ASP A 34 35.62 9.55 16.10
C ASP A 34 37.02 8.94 15.99
N LEU A 35 38.00 9.55 16.66
CA LEU A 35 39.37 9.04 16.71
C LEU A 35 39.44 7.66 17.38
N ARG A 36 38.72 7.47 18.49
CA ARG A 36 38.66 6.15 19.16
C ARG A 36 38.00 5.09 18.28
N SER A 37 36.90 5.43 17.61
CA SER A 37 36.23 4.48 16.70
C SER A 37 37.11 4.08 15.52
N LEU A 38 37.90 5.02 14.98
CA LEU A 38 38.90 4.74 13.94
C LEU A 38 40.02 3.85 14.50
N GLU A 39 40.61 4.20 15.66
CA GLU A 39 41.68 3.44 16.31
C GLU A 39 41.27 2.00 16.65
N GLU A 40 40.07 1.80 17.20
CA GLU A 40 39.50 0.47 17.50
C GLU A 40 39.33 -0.38 16.22
N GLY A 41 39.07 0.26 15.08
CA GLY A 41 38.86 -0.38 13.78
C GLY A 41 40.13 -0.75 13.02
N VAL A 42 41.32 -0.27 13.40
CA VAL A 42 42.59 -0.48 12.63
C VAL A 42 42.94 -1.96 12.40
N SER A 43 42.41 -2.86 13.23
CA SER A 43 42.65 -4.31 13.15
C SER A 43 41.65 -5.10 12.29
N ASP A 44 40.51 -4.50 11.93
CA ASP A 44 39.48 -5.08 11.07
C ASP A 44 39.19 -4.16 9.87
N PRO A 45 39.57 -4.56 8.64
CA PRO A 45 39.35 -3.75 7.44
C PRO A 45 37.91 -3.29 7.25
N ALA A 46 36.91 -4.13 7.58
CA ALA A 46 35.51 -3.77 7.41
C ALA A 46 35.05 -2.69 8.41
N THR A 47 35.50 -2.79 9.67
CA THR A 47 35.22 -1.80 10.70
C THR A 47 35.91 -0.48 10.39
N TRP A 48 37.18 -0.51 9.97
CA TRP A 48 37.91 0.68 9.50
C TRP A 48 37.19 1.35 8.33
N SER A 49 36.80 0.56 7.32
CA SER A 49 36.11 1.02 6.12
C SER A 49 34.81 1.78 6.45
N ARG A 50 34.03 1.27 7.40
CA ARG A 50 32.80 1.93 7.88
C ARG A 50 33.09 3.19 8.69
N ALA A 51 34.09 3.18 9.57
CA ALA A 51 34.45 4.34 10.37
C ALA A 51 34.95 5.50 9.50
N GLU A 52 35.78 5.20 8.48
CA GLU A 52 36.24 6.17 7.49
C GLU A 52 35.06 6.77 6.69
N LEU A 53 34.13 5.93 6.23
CA LEU A 53 32.92 6.41 5.54
C LEU A 53 32.08 7.34 6.43
N ARG A 54 31.89 7.01 7.70
CA ARG A 54 31.15 7.87 8.65
C ARG A 54 31.81 9.23 8.79
N ALA A 55 33.12 9.26 9.04
CA ALA A 55 33.86 10.51 9.16
C ALA A 55 33.73 11.38 7.89
N VAL A 56 33.79 10.77 6.71
CA VAL A 56 33.60 11.48 5.43
C VAL A 56 32.17 11.99 5.25
N LEU A 57 31.14 11.28 5.72
CA LEU A 57 29.75 11.75 5.62
C LEU A 57 29.44 12.88 6.62
N GLU A 58 30.08 12.88 7.79
CA GLU A 58 29.86 13.83 8.88
C GLU A 58 30.61 15.16 8.68
N GLN A 59 31.77 15.12 8.02
CA GLN A 59 32.66 16.28 7.89
C GLN A 59 32.68 16.80 6.43
N PRO A 60 32.10 17.97 6.13
CA PRO A 60 32.04 18.53 4.78
C PRO A 60 33.41 18.69 4.12
N GLU A 61 34.44 19.03 4.91
CA GLU A 61 35.82 19.21 4.44
C GLU A 61 36.41 17.88 3.95
N LEU A 62 36.17 16.78 4.66
CA LEU A 62 36.63 15.45 4.26
C LEU A 62 35.86 14.94 3.04
N ARG A 63 34.55 15.19 3.01
CA ARG A 63 33.69 14.91 1.85
C ARG A 63 34.19 15.62 0.59
N ALA A 64 34.66 16.85 0.71
CA ALA A 64 35.17 17.62 -0.43
C ALA A 64 36.43 17.00 -1.06
N LEU A 65 37.21 16.24 -0.29
CA LEU A 65 38.43 15.57 -0.73
C LEU A 65 38.21 14.16 -1.30
N ALA A 66 37.06 13.54 -1.01
CA ALA A 66 36.75 12.18 -1.41
C ALA A 66 36.15 12.09 -2.83
N ASP A 67 36.33 10.93 -3.49
CA ASP A 67 35.64 10.64 -4.74
C ASP A 67 34.16 10.29 -4.49
N ALA A 68 33.25 10.98 -5.19
CA ALA A 68 31.82 10.82 -4.99
C ALA A 68 31.27 9.44 -5.38
N HIS A 69 31.85 8.79 -6.38
CA HIS A 69 31.44 7.46 -6.82
C HIS A 69 31.91 6.37 -5.84
N ASP A 70 33.08 6.54 -5.24
CA ASP A 70 33.56 5.61 -4.22
C ASP A 70 32.79 5.76 -2.90
N VAL A 71 32.49 7.00 -2.47
CA VAL A 71 31.62 7.25 -1.30
C VAL A 71 30.23 6.64 -1.49
N SER A 72 29.58 6.89 -2.64
CA SER A 72 28.24 6.34 -2.93
C SER A 72 28.24 4.81 -3.01
N ARG A 73 29.24 4.18 -3.63
CA ARG A 73 29.38 2.72 -3.71
C ARG A 73 29.54 2.09 -2.32
N ARG A 74 30.35 2.67 -1.45
CA ARG A 74 30.55 2.16 -0.08
C ARG A 74 29.33 2.40 0.80
N LEU A 75 28.65 3.53 0.64
CA LEU A 75 27.36 3.78 1.32
C LEU A 75 26.32 2.72 0.92
N LEU A 76 26.20 2.40 -0.37
CA LEU A 76 25.34 1.31 -0.84
C LEU A 76 25.73 -0.05 -0.26
N ALA A 77 27.02 -0.37 -0.20
CA ALA A 77 27.51 -1.61 0.40
C ALA A 77 27.14 -1.70 1.88
N TRP A 78 27.31 -0.61 2.63
CA TRP A 78 26.93 -0.55 4.04
C TRP A 78 25.42 -0.75 4.25
N LEU A 79 24.59 -0.07 3.46
CA LEU A 79 23.13 -0.20 3.55
C LEU A 79 22.65 -1.64 3.29
N ARG A 80 23.27 -2.35 2.34
CA ARG A 80 22.91 -3.75 2.02
C ARG A 80 23.24 -4.74 3.13
N GLU A 81 24.32 -4.52 3.88
CA GLU A 81 24.72 -5.44 4.94
C GLU A 81 23.75 -5.39 6.12
N ARG A 82 23.46 -4.17 6.59
CA ARG A 82 22.51 -3.91 7.67
C ARG A 82 22.20 -2.42 7.74
N VAL A 83 20.92 -2.08 7.65
CA VAL A 83 20.48 -0.71 7.87
C VAL A 83 20.39 -0.45 9.38
N GLU A 84 21.22 0.47 9.84
CA GLU A 84 21.21 1.00 11.20
C GLU A 84 20.62 2.43 11.20
N ALA A 85 20.04 2.85 12.33
CA ALA A 85 19.52 4.22 12.50
C ALA A 85 20.55 5.28 12.09
N ARG A 86 21.82 5.10 12.50
CA ARG A 86 22.91 6.02 12.15
C ARG A 86 23.16 6.11 10.64
N ALA A 87 23.05 5.01 9.90
CA ALA A 87 23.20 5.05 8.44
C ALA A 87 22.07 5.86 7.78
N LEU A 88 20.83 5.71 8.25
CA LEU A 88 19.69 6.50 7.77
C LEU A 88 19.84 7.99 8.11
N THR A 89 20.31 8.31 9.33
CA THR A 89 20.61 9.70 9.72
C THR A 89 21.66 10.33 8.82
N LEU A 90 22.79 9.65 8.59
CA LEU A 90 23.88 10.18 7.75
C LEU A 90 23.44 10.35 6.29
N LEU A 91 22.64 9.43 5.76
CA LEU A 91 22.06 9.59 4.42
C LEU A 91 21.07 10.77 4.38
N THR A 92 20.27 10.97 5.43
CA THR A 92 19.36 12.12 5.55
C THR A 92 20.14 13.44 5.57
N GLU A 93 21.18 13.52 6.39
CA GLU A 93 22.07 14.70 6.50
C GLU A 93 22.78 14.98 5.17
N LEU A 94 23.26 13.93 4.48
CA LEU A 94 23.89 14.04 3.17
C LEU A 94 22.92 14.61 2.11
N LEU A 95 21.69 14.12 2.07
CA LEU A 95 20.68 14.56 1.10
C LEU A 95 20.13 15.96 1.39
N ALA A 96 20.17 16.38 2.67
CA ALA A 96 19.76 17.71 3.10
C ALA A 96 20.90 18.76 3.03
N ALA A 97 22.15 18.33 2.87
CA ALA A 97 23.29 19.23 2.84
C ALA A 97 23.33 20.08 1.56
N GLU A 98 23.65 21.37 1.72
CA GLU A 98 23.69 22.34 0.62
C GLU A 98 25.09 22.48 -0.02
N ASP A 99 26.09 21.75 0.48
CA ASP A 99 27.45 21.85 -0.05
C ASP A 99 27.65 21.10 -1.39
N GLU A 100 28.57 21.59 -2.22
CA GLU A 100 28.83 21.04 -3.55
C GLU A 100 29.32 19.59 -3.50
N ALA A 101 30.05 19.20 -2.44
CA ALA A 101 30.54 17.84 -2.30
C ALA A 101 29.40 16.86 -1.98
N ALA A 102 28.49 17.22 -1.07
CA ALA A 102 27.27 16.47 -0.81
C ALA A 102 26.41 16.34 -2.07
N SER A 103 26.24 17.43 -2.83
CA SER A 103 25.51 17.41 -4.10
C SER A 103 26.10 16.42 -5.11
N ARG A 104 27.44 16.35 -5.22
CA ARG A 104 28.14 15.38 -6.08
C ARG A 104 27.92 13.94 -5.63
N VAL A 105 28.01 13.65 -4.33
CA VAL A 105 27.74 12.31 -3.78
C VAL A 105 26.29 11.92 -4.00
N SER A 106 25.35 12.81 -3.70
CA SER A 106 23.91 12.60 -3.90
C SER A 106 23.56 12.35 -5.37
N ALA A 107 24.20 13.05 -6.31
CA ALA A 107 24.03 12.81 -7.75
C ALA A 107 24.62 11.46 -8.21
N ALA A 108 25.62 10.92 -7.50
CA ALA A 108 26.19 9.60 -7.78
C ALA A 108 25.36 8.44 -7.19
N LEU A 109 24.40 8.72 -6.31
CA LEU A 109 23.51 7.71 -5.75
C LEU A 109 22.40 7.34 -6.75
N ASP A 110 22.36 6.06 -7.13
CA ASP A 110 21.23 5.52 -7.88
C ASP A 110 20.03 5.32 -6.93
N ALA A 111 18.93 6.01 -7.21
CA ALA A 111 17.75 6.03 -6.36
C ALA A 111 17.16 4.63 -6.13
N GLN A 112 17.15 3.79 -7.16
CA GLN A 112 16.59 2.44 -7.09
C GLN A 112 17.51 1.50 -6.30
N ALA A 113 18.82 1.58 -6.51
CA ALA A 113 19.81 0.80 -5.77
C ALA A 113 19.84 1.16 -4.28
N VAL A 114 19.72 2.45 -3.94
CA VAL A 114 19.63 2.89 -2.54
C VAL A 114 18.34 2.39 -1.90
N ALA A 115 17.21 2.54 -2.58
CA ALA A 115 15.93 2.06 -2.08
C ALA A 115 15.94 0.54 -1.83
N GLY A 116 16.42 -0.24 -2.80
CA GLY A 116 16.56 -1.69 -2.67
C GLY A 116 17.48 -2.07 -1.51
N ALA A 117 18.65 -1.42 -1.39
CA ALA A 117 19.58 -1.66 -0.29
C ALA A 117 18.95 -1.36 1.08
N ILE A 118 18.16 -0.28 1.20
CA ILE A 118 17.46 0.05 2.44
C ILE A 118 16.44 -1.04 2.79
N VAL A 119 15.59 -1.42 1.83
CA VAL A 119 14.52 -2.40 2.07
C VAL A 119 15.09 -3.78 2.42
N GLU A 120 16.13 -4.22 1.71
CA GLU A 120 16.81 -5.51 1.96
C GLU A 120 17.57 -5.53 3.30
N GLY A 121 18.23 -4.42 3.65
CA GLY A 121 19.05 -4.34 4.86
C GLY A 121 18.27 -4.03 6.13
N LEU A 122 17.00 -3.60 6.03
CA LEU A 122 16.12 -3.33 7.17
C LEU A 122 15.71 -4.63 7.89
N ARG A 123 15.78 -4.59 9.23
CA ARG A 123 15.29 -5.68 10.09
C ARG A 123 13.88 -5.46 10.62
N PHE A 124 13.27 -4.31 10.34
CA PHE A 124 11.93 -3.90 10.79
C PHE A 124 11.73 -3.87 12.32
N GLU A 125 12.82 -3.86 13.10
CA GLU A 125 12.77 -3.80 14.56
C GLU A 125 12.77 -2.35 15.09
N ARG A 126 13.55 -1.47 14.45
CA ARG A 126 13.79 -0.07 14.83
C ARG A 126 14.17 0.74 13.58
N GLY A 127 14.18 2.06 13.67
CA GLY A 127 14.60 2.94 12.57
C GLY A 127 13.46 3.65 11.82
N ALA A 128 12.22 3.55 12.31
CA ALA A 128 11.06 4.14 11.65
C ALA A 128 11.11 5.68 11.64
N ASP A 129 11.59 6.28 12.73
CA ASP A 129 11.76 7.73 12.84
C ASP A 129 12.82 8.25 11.87
N GLU A 130 13.97 7.58 11.83
CA GLU A 130 15.08 7.94 10.94
C GLU A 130 14.70 7.72 9.46
N LEU A 131 13.98 6.64 9.16
CA LEU A 131 13.46 6.41 7.81
C LEU A 131 12.42 7.46 7.43
N GLY A 132 11.56 7.87 8.36
CA GLY A 132 10.59 8.94 8.15
C GLY A 132 11.26 10.29 7.92
N ALA A 133 12.38 10.58 8.61
CA ALA A 133 13.20 11.76 8.35
C ALA A 133 13.84 11.71 6.95
N LEU A 134 14.39 10.55 6.57
CA LEU A 134 14.95 10.33 5.24
C LEU A 134 13.91 10.57 4.13
N LEU A 135 12.71 10.01 4.27
CA LEU A 135 11.65 10.15 3.26
C LEU A 135 11.20 11.61 3.05
N ARG A 136 11.41 12.51 4.01
CA ARG A 136 11.09 13.94 3.86
C ARG A 136 12.08 14.69 2.97
N VAL A 137 13.33 14.24 2.90
CA VAL A 137 14.41 14.91 2.14
C VAL A 137 14.83 14.13 0.90
N ALA A 138 14.50 12.85 0.83
CA ALA A 138 14.85 12.00 -0.28
C ALA A 138 14.19 12.47 -1.59
N PRO A 139 14.91 12.41 -2.73
CA PRO A 139 14.30 12.65 -4.03
C PRO A 139 13.09 11.75 -4.25
N VAL A 140 12.03 12.28 -4.87
CA VAL A 140 10.76 11.56 -5.13
C VAL A 140 10.97 10.14 -5.69
N PRO A 141 11.87 9.91 -6.69
CA PRO A 141 12.12 8.55 -7.18
C PRO A 141 12.61 7.60 -6.08
N MET A 142 13.54 8.04 -5.22
CA MET A 142 14.09 7.22 -4.15
C MET A 142 13.03 6.93 -3.08
N ALA A 143 12.34 7.97 -2.59
CA ALA A 143 11.28 7.82 -1.59
C ALA A 143 10.16 6.87 -2.07
N ARG A 144 9.79 6.97 -3.35
CA ARG A 144 8.81 6.09 -3.99
C ARG A 144 9.26 4.63 -3.98
N GLU A 145 10.47 4.34 -4.45
CA GLU A 145 10.96 2.95 -4.50
C GLU A 145 11.14 2.36 -3.08
N ILE A 146 11.52 3.17 -2.09
CA ILE A 146 11.53 2.75 -0.67
C ILE A 146 10.12 2.34 -0.25
N LEU A 147 9.11 3.20 -0.46
CA LEU A 147 7.73 2.91 -0.06
C LEU A 147 7.18 1.65 -0.73
N HIS A 148 7.39 1.46 -2.05
CA HIS A 148 6.96 0.23 -2.73
C HIS A 148 7.60 -1.01 -2.12
N GLY A 149 8.92 -1.02 -1.91
CA GLY A 149 9.59 -2.16 -1.29
C GLY A 149 9.12 -2.44 0.14
N LEU A 150 8.86 -1.41 0.95
CA LEU A 150 8.31 -1.58 2.30
C LEU A 150 6.89 -2.15 2.26
N PHE A 151 6.02 -1.71 1.34
CA PHE A 151 4.67 -2.25 1.20
C PHE A 151 4.68 -3.70 0.72
N ALA A 152 5.58 -4.06 -0.20
CA ALA A 152 5.78 -5.43 -0.64
C ALA A 152 6.21 -6.35 0.52
N GLU A 153 7.16 -5.91 1.35
CA GLU A 153 7.55 -6.63 2.58
C GLU A 153 6.39 -6.72 3.58
N GLY A 154 5.65 -5.62 3.78
CA GLY A 154 4.47 -5.56 4.68
C GLY A 154 3.29 -6.43 4.24
N ALA A 155 3.23 -6.81 2.95
CA ALA A 155 2.23 -7.73 2.43
C ALA A 155 2.44 -9.15 2.96
N THR A 156 3.70 -9.57 3.08
CA THR A 156 4.08 -10.95 3.41
C THR A 156 4.50 -11.11 4.88
N ARG A 157 5.06 -10.07 5.50
CA ARG A 157 5.62 -10.15 6.85
C ARG A 157 4.92 -9.24 7.86
N SER A 158 4.65 -9.76 9.05
CA SER A 158 3.96 -9.03 10.11
C SER A 158 4.82 -7.97 10.80
N ASP A 159 6.13 -8.21 10.92
CA ASP A 159 7.11 -7.26 11.46
C ASP A 159 7.23 -6.02 10.56
N ALA A 160 7.36 -6.20 9.25
CA ALA A 160 7.38 -5.12 8.27
C ALA A 160 6.08 -4.29 8.30
N ARG A 161 4.92 -4.95 8.44
CA ARG A 161 3.63 -4.25 8.59
C ARG A 161 3.55 -3.44 9.88
N TYR A 162 4.02 -3.97 11.00
CA TYR A 162 4.10 -3.21 12.26
C TYR A 162 5.05 -2.01 12.13
N PHE A 163 6.19 -2.20 11.47
CA PHE A 163 7.13 -1.12 11.18
C PHE A 163 6.51 -0.02 10.31
N LEU A 164 5.72 -0.37 9.28
CA LEU A 164 4.95 0.61 8.50
C LEU A 164 3.97 1.41 9.36
N THR A 165 3.31 0.78 10.34
CA THR A 165 2.46 1.49 11.31
C THR A 165 3.28 2.47 12.15
N GLN A 166 4.51 2.11 12.55
CA GLN A 166 5.41 3.05 13.25
C GLN A 166 5.84 4.20 12.33
N LEU A 167 6.23 3.89 11.09
CA LEU A 167 6.61 4.88 10.09
C LEU A 167 5.51 5.89 9.81
N ALA A 168 4.23 5.50 9.89
CA ALA A 168 3.11 6.42 9.72
C ALA A 168 3.07 7.56 10.75
N TYR A 169 3.57 7.33 11.97
CA TYR A 169 3.70 8.39 12.97
C TYR A 169 4.84 9.35 12.64
N SER A 170 5.91 8.84 12.05
CA SER A 170 7.11 9.60 11.73
C SER A 170 7.07 10.25 10.36
N PHE A 171 6.27 9.74 9.42
CA PHE A 171 6.06 10.23 8.07
C PHE A 171 4.59 10.01 7.72
N GLU A 172 3.79 11.07 7.90
CA GLU A 172 2.32 11.05 7.83
C GLU A 172 1.80 10.33 6.57
N PRO A 173 0.77 9.45 6.69
CA PRO A 173 0.24 8.70 5.56
C PRO A 173 -0.27 9.55 4.38
N GLN A 174 -0.69 10.80 4.63
CA GLN A 174 -1.05 11.75 3.57
C GLN A 174 0.15 12.03 2.63
N ARG A 175 1.36 12.15 3.20
CA ARG A 175 2.58 12.35 2.43
C ARG A 175 2.96 11.12 1.64
N TRP A 176 2.56 9.93 2.08
CA TRP A 176 2.79 8.71 1.28
C TRP A 176 2.13 8.89 -0.08
N LEU A 177 0.87 9.35 -0.13
CA LEU A 177 0.15 9.58 -1.39
C LEU A 177 0.81 10.60 -2.33
N GLU A 178 1.60 11.56 -1.81
CA GLU A 178 2.28 12.57 -2.64
C GLU A 178 3.46 11.98 -3.44
N VAL A 179 4.10 10.93 -2.89
CA VAL A 179 5.29 10.28 -3.47
C VAL A 179 4.96 8.94 -4.12
N TRP A 180 3.94 8.28 -3.58
CA TRP A 180 3.43 6.98 -4.00
C TRP A 180 2.81 7.08 -5.40
N ALA A 181 3.25 6.24 -6.31
CA ALA A 181 2.76 6.18 -7.69
C ALA A 181 1.63 5.13 -7.77
N PRO A 182 0.34 5.52 -7.57
CA PRO A 182 -0.75 4.57 -7.42
C PRO A 182 -0.90 3.63 -8.62
N GLU A 183 -0.55 4.09 -9.82
CA GLU A 183 -0.60 3.32 -11.07
C GLU A 183 0.37 2.13 -11.10
N ARG A 184 1.40 2.11 -10.25
CA ARG A 184 2.39 1.03 -10.15
C ARG A 184 2.09 0.02 -9.06
N VAL A 185 1.06 0.26 -8.25
CA VAL A 185 0.78 -0.51 -7.05
C VAL A 185 0.14 -1.83 -7.42
N ASP A 186 0.79 -2.92 -7.00
CA ASP A 186 0.25 -4.26 -7.18
C ASP A 186 -0.78 -4.61 -6.09
N SER A 187 -1.38 -5.80 -6.21
CA SER A 187 -2.40 -6.24 -5.26
C SER A 187 -1.84 -6.52 -3.85
N ALA A 188 -0.59 -6.97 -3.73
CA ALA A 188 0.02 -7.28 -2.45
C ALA A 188 0.31 -6.00 -1.65
N GLU A 189 0.91 -5.01 -2.32
CA GLU A 189 1.15 -3.68 -1.77
C GLU A 189 -0.17 -3.00 -1.36
N ALA A 190 -1.20 -3.06 -2.21
CA ALA A 190 -2.52 -2.49 -1.91
C ALA A 190 -3.16 -3.11 -0.65
N ILE A 191 -3.04 -4.43 -0.46
CA ILE A 191 -3.50 -5.12 0.74
C ILE A 191 -2.70 -4.67 1.97
N ALA A 192 -1.38 -4.56 1.86
CA ALA A 192 -0.51 -4.14 2.96
C ALA A 192 -0.87 -2.74 3.44
N LEU A 193 -0.95 -1.78 2.51
CA LEU A 193 -1.33 -0.40 2.80
C LEU A 193 -2.74 -0.32 3.41
N THR A 194 -3.70 -1.05 2.84
CA THR A 194 -5.07 -1.13 3.37
C THR A 194 -5.09 -1.54 4.84
N ARG A 195 -4.35 -2.61 5.21
CA ARG A 195 -4.26 -3.07 6.59
C ARG A 195 -3.62 -2.05 7.53
N VAL A 196 -2.60 -1.33 7.06
CA VAL A 196 -1.94 -0.27 7.83
C VAL A 196 -2.91 0.88 8.10
N LEU A 197 -3.62 1.36 7.07
CA LEU A 197 -4.58 2.47 7.21
C LEU A 197 -5.76 2.11 8.12
N ILE A 198 -6.27 0.88 8.04
CA ILE A 198 -7.29 0.36 8.97
C ILE A 198 -6.76 0.36 10.40
N GLY A 199 -5.55 -0.17 10.62
CA GLY A 199 -4.94 -0.25 11.94
C GLY A 199 -4.74 1.13 12.59
N LEU A 200 -4.57 2.17 11.77
CA LEU A 200 -4.44 3.56 12.20
C LEU A 200 -5.77 4.31 12.29
N GLY A 201 -6.90 3.71 11.87
CA GLY A 201 -8.21 4.37 11.86
C GLY A 201 -8.33 5.49 10.82
N LEU A 202 -7.60 5.40 9.71
CA LEU A 202 -7.55 6.43 8.65
C LEU A 202 -8.51 6.12 7.50
N ASP A 203 -9.80 5.97 7.81
CA ASP A 203 -10.81 5.51 6.84
C ASP A 203 -11.03 6.48 5.66
N VAL A 204 -10.91 7.80 5.89
CA VAL A 204 -11.01 8.82 4.82
C VAL A 204 -9.85 8.66 3.83
N LEU A 205 -8.63 8.53 4.34
CA LEU A 205 -7.45 8.36 3.50
C LEU A 205 -7.48 7.03 2.74
N LEU A 206 -8.01 5.97 3.38
CA LEU A 206 -8.23 4.69 2.73
C LEU A 206 -9.18 4.83 1.53
N ALA A 207 -10.27 5.60 1.67
CA ALA A 207 -11.20 5.85 0.55
C ALA A 207 -10.52 6.60 -0.60
N ASP A 208 -9.77 7.68 -0.30
CA ASP A 208 -9.01 8.45 -1.30
C ASP A 208 -8.00 7.56 -2.04
N MET A 209 -7.27 6.73 -1.28
CA MET A 209 -6.31 5.77 -1.80
C MET A 209 -6.97 4.74 -2.74
N LEU A 210 -8.06 4.11 -2.30
CA LEU A 210 -8.81 3.12 -3.09
C LEU A 210 -9.34 3.70 -4.41
N ALA A 211 -9.67 5.00 -4.44
CA ALA A 211 -10.13 5.68 -5.63
C ALA A 211 -9.03 5.79 -6.71
N LEU A 212 -7.77 5.91 -6.29
CA LEU A 212 -6.61 6.08 -7.18
C LEU A 212 -6.02 4.75 -7.69
N LEU A 213 -6.29 3.63 -7.00
CA LEU A 213 -5.71 2.34 -7.34
C LEU A 213 -6.21 1.75 -8.68
N PRO A 214 -5.34 1.03 -9.41
CA PRO A 214 -5.73 0.19 -10.53
C PRO A 214 -6.86 -0.77 -10.16
N PRO A 215 -7.76 -1.15 -11.09
CA PRO A 215 -8.95 -1.93 -10.76
C PRO A 215 -8.65 -3.24 -10.02
N THR A 216 -7.62 -3.96 -10.45
CA THR A 216 -7.19 -5.23 -9.82
C THR A 216 -6.71 -5.02 -8.39
N SER A 217 -5.86 -4.02 -8.16
CA SER A 217 -5.31 -3.70 -6.84
C SER A 217 -6.37 -3.13 -5.89
N ALA A 218 -7.29 -2.31 -6.40
CA ALA A 218 -8.44 -1.81 -5.64
C ALA A 218 -9.39 -2.95 -5.23
N SER A 219 -9.65 -3.91 -6.12
CA SER A 219 -10.44 -5.12 -5.79
C SER A 219 -9.77 -5.91 -4.68
N ALA A 220 -8.47 -6.21 -4.80
CA ALA A 220 -7.72 -6.94 -3.79
C ALA A 220 -7.69 -6.23 -2.43
N ALA A 221 -7.56 -4.90 -2.42
CA ALA A 221 -7.63 -4.07 -1.22
C ALA A 221 -9.01 -4.14 -0.55
N LEU A 222 -10.09 -3.99 -1.32
CA LEU A 222 -11.46 -4.13 -0.81
C LEU A 222 -11.73 -5.55 -0.29
N GLU A 223 -11.23 -6.58 -0.97
CA GLU A 223 -11.33 -7.97 -0.52
C GLU A 223 -10.61 -8.22 0.81
N ALA A 224 -9.61 -7.40 1.17
CA ALA A 224 -8.94 -7.48 2.47
C ALA A 224 -9.74 -6.82 3.61
N LEU A 225 -10.74 -5.98 3.32
CA LEU A 225 -11.58 -5.30 4.32
C LEU A 225 -12.64 -6.21 4.91
N ASP A 226 -12.91 -6.11 6.21
CA ASP A 226 -14.11 -6.74 6.79
C ASP A 226 -15.37 -6.29 6.04
N PRO A 227 -16.36 -7.18 5.83
CA PRO A 227 -17.53 -6.86 5.02
C PRO A 227 -18.29 -5.64 5.52
N GLU A 228 -18.28 -5.39 6.83
CA GLU A 228 -18.90 -4.23 7.49
C GLU A 228 -18.29 -2.89 7.06
N ARG A 229 -17.07 -2.88 6.53
CA ARG A 229 -16.38 -1.67 6.05
C ARG A 229 -16.65 -1.39 4.56
N LEU A 230 -17.11 -2.39 3.79
CA LEU A 230 -17.34 -2.24 2.36
C LEU A 230 -18.33 -1.12 1.99
N PRO A 231 -19.47 -0.93 2.70
CA PRO A 231 -20.42 0.13 2.35
C PRO A 231 -19.82 1.55 2.36
N ALA A 232 -18.81 1.80 3.21
CA ALA A 232 -18.13 3.10 3.28
C ALA A 232 -17.31 3.42 2.01
N HIS A 233 -17.09 2.44 1.14
CA HIS A 233 -16.30 2.56 -0.09
C HIS A 233 -17.16 2.36 -1.35
N GLU A 234 -18.44 2.75 -1.29
CA GLU A 234 -19.41 2.53 -2.36
C GLU A 234 -18.97 3.03 -3.73
N GLN A 235 -18.35 4.22 -3.78
CA GLN A 235 -17.93 4.85 -5.03
C GLN A 235 -16.86 4.02 -5.75
N THR A 236 -15.93 3.44 -4.98
CA THR A 236 -14.90 2.55 -5.53
C THR A 236 -15.52 1.24 -6.02
N ILE A 237 -16.42 0.64 -5.24
CA ILE A 237 -17.11 -0.60 -5.63
C ILE A 237 -17.90 -0.40 -6.93
N GLU A 238 -18.62 0.71 -7.06
CA GLU A 238 -19.37 1.05 -8.27
C GLU A 238 -18.46 1.32 -9.48
N ARG A 239 -17.35 2.02 -9.26
CA ARG A 239 -16.34 2.23 -10.31
C ARG A 239 -15.83 0.89 -10.82
N LEU A 240 -15.49 -0.04 -9.92
CA LEU A 240 -15.03 -1.38 -10.28
C LEU A 240 -16.12 -2.17 -11.02
N ALA A 241 -17.36 -2.11 -10.55
CA ALA A 241 -18.51 -2.76 -11.18
C ALA A 241 -18.67 -2.37 -12.65
N ARG A 242 -18.49 -1.09 -12.98
CA ARG A 242 -18.59 -0.59 -14.36
C ARG A 242 -17.44 -1.04 -15.24
N GLN A 243 -16.30 -1.41 -14.65
CA GLN A 243 -15.07 -1.76 -15.37
C GLN A 243 -14.88 -3.28 -15.53
N SER A 244 -15.34 -4.09 -14.57
CA SER A 244 -15.19 -5.54 -14.59
C SER A 244 -16.28 -6.24 -13.75
N VAL A 245 -16.79 -7.35 -14.27
CA VAL A 245 -17.78 -8.21 -13.58
C VAL A 245 -17.12 -9.04 -12.47
N ASP A 246 -15.85 -9.43 -12.65
CA ASP A 246 -15.17 -10.38 -11.77
C ASP A 246 -14.85 -9.79 -10.39
N GLY A 247 -14.41 -8.52 -10.34
CA GLY A 247 -14.03 -7.87 -9.08
C GLY A 247 -15.21 -7.69 -8.12
N VAL A 248 -16.39 -7.35 -8.64
CA VAL A 248 -17.60 -7.19 -7.81
C VAL A 248 -18.18 -8.52 -7.38
N SER A 249 -18.00 -9.58 -8.17
CA SER A 249 -18.47 -10.92 -7.85
C SER A 249 -17.85 -11.43 -6.55
N THR A 250 -16.54 -11.28 -6.38
CA THR A 250 -15.85 -11.66 -5.13
C THR A 250 -16.35 -10.84 -3.92
N LEU A 251 -16.54 -9.54 -4.09
CA LEU A 251 -17.01 -8.65 -3.03
C LEU A 251 -18.44 -8.98 -2.61
N VAL A 252 -19.34 -9.28 -3.55
CA VAL A 252 -20.70 -9.75 -3.28
C VAL A 252 -20.67 -11.05 -2.50
N GLY A 253 -19.82 -12.00 -2.93
CA GLY A 253 -19.57 -13.23 -2.19
C GLY A 253 -19.23 -12.93 -0.73
N LYS A 254 -18.33 -12.00 -0.46
CA LYS A 254 -17.95 -11.58 0.90
C LYS A 254 -19.11 -10.94 1.67
N MET A 255 -19.83 -9.98 1.07
CA MET A 255 -20.98 -9.30 1.69
C MET A 255 -22.08 -10.28 2.10
N THR A 256 -22.35 -11.32 1.31
CA THR A 256 -23.38 -12.32 1.64
C THR A 256 -23.06 -13.22 2.85
N HIS A 257 -21.84 -13.17 3.38
CA HIS A 257 -21.50 -13.86 4.63
C HIS A 257 -21.71 -12.97 5.87
N SER A 258 -21.85 -11.65 5.71
CA SER A 258 -22.11 -10.76 6.84
C SER A 258 -23.60 -10.77 7.19
N THR A 259 -23.90 -10.67 8.48
CA THR A 259 -25.27 -10.49 8.99
C THR A 259 -25.57 -9.03 9.33
N ALA A 260 -24.61 -8.12 9.14
CA ALA A 260 -24.72 -6.72 9.48
C ALA A 260 -25.84 -6.05 8.63
N PRO A 261 -26.81 -5.34 9.26
CA PRO A 261 -27.91 -4.69 8.54
C PRO A 261 -27.44 -3.71 7.46
N GLU A 262 -26.34 -3.00 7.72
CA GLU A 262 -25.79 -1.97 6.84
C GLU A 262 -25.24 -2.61 5.55
N VAL A 263 -24.56 -3.75 5.67
CA VAL A 263 -24.05 -4.53 4.53
C VAL A 263 -25.20 -5.07 3.69
N ARG A 264 -26.28 -5.55 4.34
CA ARG A 264 -27.47 -6.06 3.64
C ARG A 264 -28.21 -4.96 2.90
N SER A 265 -28.40 -3.81 3.54
CA SER A 265 -29.01 -2.63 2.93
C SER A 265 -28.20 -2.19 1.69
N TYR A 266 -26.88 -2.08 1.84
CA TYR A 266 -25.97 -1.75 0.74
C TYR A 266 -26.03 -2.76 -0.41
N LEU A 267 -26.05 -4.07 -0.12
CA LEU A 267 -26.21 -5.11 -1.14
C LEU A 267 -27.55 -4.98 -1.88
N GLY A 268 -28.63 -4.62 -1.18
CA GLY A 268 -29.93 -4.31 -1.77
C GLY A 268 -29.88 -3.13 -2.73
N ASP A 269 -29.20 -2.05 -2.33
CA ASP A 269 -29.01 -0.87 -3.18
C ASP A 269 -28.14 -1.16 -4.40
N LEU A 270 -27.11 -2.01 -4.26
CA LEU A 270 -26.30 -2.47 -5.39
C LEU A 270 -27.17 -3.21 -6.41
N LEU A 271 -28.03 -4.13 -5.96
CA LEU A 271 -28.94 -4.87 -6.84
C LEU A 271 -29.97 -3.96 -7.50
N ARG A 272 -30.47 -2.93 -6.81
CA ARG A 272 -31.38 -1.95 -7.42
C ARG A 272 -30.75 -1.25 -8.62
N ARG A 273 -29.43 -1.05 -8.62
CA ARG A 273 -28.65 -0.46 -9.73
C ARG A 273 -28.31 -1.44 -10.87
N HIS A 274 -28.98 -2.59 -10.95
CA HIS A 274 -28.85 -3.59 -12.02
C HIS A 274 -28.92 -3.07 -13.47
N ASP A 275 -29.52 -1.91 -13.72
CA ASP A 275 -29.59 -1.31 -15.04
C ASP A 275 -28.32 -0.55 -15.44
N THR A 276 -27.43 -0.27 -14.48
CA THR A 276 -26.18 0.46 -14.68
C THR A 276 -24.93 -0.35 -14.37
N LEU A 277 -25.09 -1.51 -13.72
CA LEU A 277 -23.99 -2.39 -13.31
C LEU A 277 -24.15 -3.78 -13.93
N PRO A 278 -23.09 -4.37 -14.51
CA PRO A 278 -23.13 -5.74 -14.97
C PRO A 278 -23.10 -6.70 -13.77
N TRP A 279 -23.88 -7.78 -13.87
CA TRP A 279 -24.01 -8.77 -12.80
C TRP A 279 -23.66 -10.17 -13.29
N ASP A 280 -22.81 -10.87 -12.52
CA ASP A 280 -22.72 -12.31 -12.63
C ASP A 280 -24.03 -12.96 -12.14
N PRO A 281 -24.68 -13.84 -12.92
CA PRO A 281 -25.95 -14.44 -12.54
C PRO A 281 -25.89 -15.30 -11.27
N ARG A 282 -24.75 -15.92 -10.96
CA ARG A 282 -24.59 -16.75 -9.75
C ARG A 282 -24.52 -15.87 -8.51
N GLU A 283 -23.70 -14.82 -8.55
CA GLU A 283 -23.58 -13.87 -7.44
C GLU A 283 -24.85 -13.04 -7.25
N PHE A 284 -25.55 -12.66 -8.32
CA PHE A 284 -26.87 -12.04 -8.22
C PHE A 284 -27.86 -12.97 -7.49
N SER A 285 -27.91 -14.26 -7.89
CA SER A 285 -28.78 -15.25 -7.26
C SER A 285 -28.40 -15.51 -5.80
N ARG A 286 -27.12 -15.43 -5.45
CA ARG A 286 -26.62 -15.54 -4.07
C ARG A 286 -27.06 -14.34 -3.24
N ALA A 287 -26.88 -13.13 -3.76
CA ALA A 287 -27.33 -11.89 -3.13
C ALA A 287 -28.84 -11.91 -2.89
N CYS A 288 -29.65 -12.32 -3.87
CA CYS A 288 -31.09 -12.43 -3.69
C CYS A 288 -31.49 -13.38 -2.56
N ARG A 289 -30.86 -14.57 -2.47
CA ARG A 289 -31.13 -15.52 -1.39
C ARG A 289 -30.76 -14.95 -0.02
N HIS A 290 -29.65 -14.22 0.06
CA HIS A 290 -29.22 -13.58 1.29
C HIS A 290 -30.22 -12.51 1.76
N LEU A 291 -30.68 -11.64 0.86
CA LEU A 291 -31.70 -10.62 1.15
C LEU A 291 -33.06 -11.20 1.54
N GLY A 292 -33.42 -12.38 1.04
CA GLY A 292 -34.66 -13.07 1.42
C GLY A 292 -34.77 -13.41 2.92
N GLY A 293 -33.66 -13.34 3.66
CA GLY A 293 -33.62 -13.53 5.11
C GLY A 293 -34.14 -12.36 5.94
N ASP A 294 -34.41 -11.20 5.34
CA ASP A 294 -34.79 -9.96 6.03
C ASP A 294 -35.99 -9.25 5.37
N ASP A 295 -36.76 -8.49 6.14
CA ASP A 295 -37.97 -7.81 5.65
C ASP A 295 -37.67 -6.70 4.63
N GLU A 296 -36.66 -5.87 4.84
CA GLU A 296 -36.27 -4.81 3.90
C GLU A 296 -35.71 -5.42 2.62
N GLY A 297 -34.88 -6.46 2.77
CA GLY A 297 -34.34 -7.22 1.65
C GLY A 297 -35.44 -7.83 0.77
N ARG A 298 -36.52 -8.35 1.37
CA ARG A 298 -37.65 -8.88 0.59
C ARG A 298 -38.40 -7.82 -0.20
N GLU A 299 -38.51 -6.58 0.29
CA GLU A 299 -39.10 -5.49 -0.50
C GLU A 299 -38.25 -5.18 -1.74
N VAL A 300 -36.91 -5.17 -1.60
CA VAL A 300 -36.00 -5.06 -2.76
C VAL A 300 -36.27 -6.17 -3.78
N LEU A 301 -36.45 -7.41 -3.34
CA LEU A 301 -36.73 -8.55 -4.23
C LEU A 301 -38.09 -8.42 -4.95
N VAL A 302 -39.11 -7.87 -4.28
CA VAL A 302 -40.41 -7.57 -4.91
C VAL A 302 -40.20 -6.56 -6.04
N ASP A 303 -39.44 -5.50 -5.82
CA ASP A 303 -39.15 -4.49 -6.84
C ASP A 303 -38.36 -5.08 -8.03
N LEU A 304 -37.31 -5.87 -7.74
CA LEU A 304 -36.48 -6.51 -8.76
C LEU A 304 -37.26 -7.49 -9.63
N SER A 305 -38.07 -8.37 -9.03
CA SER A 305 -38.94 -9.30 -9.77
C SER A 305 -39.91 -8.57 -10.71
N ARG A 306 -40.28 -7.34 -10.33
CA ARG A 306 -41.20 -6.44 -11.02
C ARG A 306 -40.48 -5.45 -11.95
N SER A 307 -39.15 -5.43 -12.03
CA SER A 307 -38.40 -4.59 -12.97
C SER A 307 -38.60 -5.07 -14.42
N THR A 308 -38.74 -4.15 -15.37
CA THR A 308 -38.73 -4.47 -16.82
C THR A 308 -37.35 -4.40 -17.42
N ARG A 309 -36.39 -3.80 -16.72
CA ARG A 309 -35.02 -3.60 -17.19
C ARG A 309 -34.11 -4.77 -16.80
N LEU A 310 -34.54 -5.57 -15.82
CA LEU A 310 -33.80 -6.74 -15.36
C LEU A 310 -34.04 -7.94 -16.27
N ASP A 311 -32.95 -8.67 -16.54
CA ASP A 311 -33.01 -9.91 -17.30
C ASP A 311 -34.03 -10.90 -16.68
N PRO A 312 -34.86 -11.58 -17.50
CA PRO A 312 -35.86 -12.52 -17.02
C PRO A 312 -35.33 -13.65 -16.11
N GLN A 313 -34.10 -14.13 -16.32
CA GLN A 313 -33.48 -15.14 -15.45
C GLN A 313 -33.12 -14.56 -14.09
N LEU A 314 -32.60 -13.34 -14.03
CA LEU A 314 -32.32 -12.65 -12.76
C LEU A 314 -33.61 -12.32 -11.99
N ARG A 315 -34.68 -11.95 -12.71
CA ARG A 315 -36.02 -11.80 -12.13
C ARG A 315 -36.55 -13.09 -11.54
N LEU A 316 -36.32 -14.23 -12.21
CA LEU A 316 -36.64 -15.55 -11.67
C LEU A 316 -35.86 -15.84 -10.38
N SER A 317 -34.58 -15.46 -10.30
CA SER A 317 -33.79 -15.58 -9.06
C SER A 317 -34.38 -14.77 -7.91
N ALA A 318 -34.80 -13.52 -8.16
CA ALA A 318 -35.49 -12.70 -7.16
C ALA A 318 -36.82 -13.32 -6.71
N LEU A 319 -37.63 -13.83 -7.63
CA LEU A 319 -38.88 -14.54 -7.31
C LEU A 319 -38.64 -15.81 -6.49
N ASN A 320 -37.60 -16.58 -6.84
CA ASN A 320 -37.29 -17.81 -6.14
C ASN A 320 -36.84 -17.56 -4.70
N ALA A 321 -36.15 -16.44 -4.45
CA ALA A 321 -35.77 -16.02 -3.10
C ALA A 321 -36.96 -15.64 -2.21
N LEU A 322 -38.12 -15.30 -2.79
CA LEU A 322 -39.35 -14.95 -2.06
C LEU A 322 -40.26 -16.16 -1.74
N ARG A 323 -39.90 -17.40 -2.11
CA ARG A 323 -40.79 -18.57 -2.02
C ARG A 323 -41.29 -18.91 -0.60
N GLY A 324 -40.65 -18.40 0.45
CA GLY A 324 -41.08 -18.57 1.84
C GLY A 324 -42.04 -17.50 2.37
N ASP A 325 -42.31 -16.44 1.61
CA ASP A 325 -43.14 -15.29 2.01
C ASP A 325 -44.32 -15.13 1.03
N THR A 326 -45.44 -15.78 1.33
CA THR A 326 -46.61 -15.84 0.43
C THR A 326 -47.20 -14.47 0.12
N GLU A 327 -47.17 -13.54 1.08
CA GLU A 327 -47.70 -12.18 0.90
C GLU A 327 -46.89 -11.40 -0.15
N ARG A 328 -45.57 -11.30 0.08
CA ARG A 328 -44.67 -10.58 -0.84
C ARG A 328 -44.52 -11.30 -2.17
N LEU A 329 -44.56 -12.64 -2.18
CA LEU A 329 -44.57 -13.43 -3.40
C LEU A 329 -45.84 -13.17 -4.24
N GLY A 330 -47.01 -13.03 -3.59
CA GLY A 330 -48.26 -12.61 -4.24
C GLY A 330 -48.16 -11.20 -4.84
N ARG A 331 -47.56 -10.25 -4.11
CA ARG A 331 -47.27 -8.90 -4.62
C ARG A 331 -46.31 -8.92 -5.80
N ALA A 332 -45.21 -9.66 -5.70
CA ALA A 332 -44.23 -9.86 -6.76
C ALA A 332 -44.87 -10.46 -8.02
N ALA A 333 -45.73 -11.45 -7.84
CA ALA A 333 -46.43 -12.15 -8.91
C ALA A 333 -47.76 -11.52 -9.31
N ALA A 334 -48.12 -10.30 -8.89
CA ALA A 334 -49.38 -9.69 -9.34
C ALA A 334 -49.40 -9.51 -10.87
N TRP A 335 -50.53 -9.86 -11.50
CA TRP A 335 -50.67 -9.89 -12.97
C TRP A 335 -50.42 -8.52 -13.62
N ARG A 336 -49.72 -8.54 -14.76
CA ARG A 336 -49.47 -7.36 -15.61
C ARG A 336 -49.64 -7.71 -17.08
N LEU A 337 -50.22 -6.78 -17.86
CA LEU A 337 -50.44 -6.91 -19.31
C LEU A 337 -49.17 -7.33 -20.08
N ARG A 338 -48.01 -6.84 -19.67
CA ARG A 338 -46.72 -7.13 -20.30
C ARG A 338 -46.27 -8.60 -20.19
N GLU A 339 -46.85 -9.39 -19.29
CA GLU A 339 -46.55 -10.83 -19.17
C GLU A 339 -46.86 -11.63 -20.43
N LEU A 340 -47.68 -11.05 -21.33
CA LEU A 340 -47.99 -11.62 -22.63
C LEU A 340 -46.75 -11.73 -23.54
N VAL A 341 -45.72 -10.91 -23.31
CA VAL A 341 -44.47 -10.90 -24.09
C VAL A 341 -43.24 -11.37 -23.28
N GLU A 342 -43.42 -11.73 -22.01
CA GLU A 342 -42.33 -12.27 -21.17
C GLU A 342 -41.97 -13.71 -21.57
N PRO A 343 -40.72 -14.16 -21.32
CA PRO A 343 -40.30 -15.52 -21.63
C PRO A 343 -41.19 -16.60 -21.00
N PRO A 344 -41.36 -17.77 -21.66
CA PRO A 344 -42.24 -18.84 -21.19
C PRO A 344 -41.96 -19.30 -19.76
N GLU A 345 -40.68 -19.37 -19.37
CA GLU A 345 -40.24 -19.83 -18.04
C GLU A 345 -40.70 -18.89 -16.93
N LEU A 346 -40.46 -17.58 -17.08
CA LEU A 346 -40.91 -16.56 -16.14
C LEU A 346 -42.44 -16.54 -16.04
N ARG A 347 -43.13 -16.62 -17.18
CA ARG A 347 -44.59 -16.69 -17.22
C ARG A 347 -45.14 -17.93 -16.51
N ALA A 348 -44.50 -19.08 -16.69
CA ALA A 348 -44.89 -20.33 -16.04
C ALA A 348 -44.65 -20.28 -14.52
N ALA A 349 -43.58 -19.62 -14.06
CA ALA A 349 -43.33 -19.40 -12.63
C ALA A 349 -44.39 -18.50 -12.00
N LEU A 350 -44.69 -17.34 -12.62
CA LEU A 350 -45.72 -16.41 -12.16
C LEU A 350 -47.12 -17.06 -12.11
N LYS A 351 -47.48 -17.85 -13.13
CA LYS A 351 -48.74 -18.61 -13.15
C LYS A 351 -48.82 -19.66 -12.04
N ARG A 352 -47.72 -20.32 -11.70
CA ARG A 352 -47.67 -21.30 -10.60
C ARG A 352 -47.92 -20.63 -9.26
N ILE A 353 -47.23 -19.51 -9.01
CA ILE A 353 -47.36 -18.75 -7.76
C ILE A 353 -48.80 -18.29 -7.51
N ARG A 354 -49.51 -17.81 -8.55
CA ARG A 354 -50.90 -17.33 -8.42
C ARG A 354 -51.95 -18.41 -8.16
N LYS A 355 -51.60 -19.69 -8.37
CA LYS A 355 -52.51 -20.83 -8.20
C LYS A 355 -52.42 -21.42 -6.79
N THR A 356 -51.30 -21.22 -6.12
CA THR A 356 -51.11 -21.38 -4.67
C THR A 356 -51.67 -20.18 -3.95
#